data_AF-A0A6L3A6K7-F1
#
_entry.id   AF-A0A6L3A6K7-F1
#
_cell.length_a   1.000
_cell.length_b   1.000
_cell.length_c   1.000
_cell.angle_alpha   90.00
_cell.angle_beta   90.00
_cell.angle_gamma   90.00
#
_symmetry.space_group_name_H-M   'P 1'
#
loop_
_entity.id
_entity.type
_entity.pdbx_description
1 polymer ?
#
loop_
_entity_poly.entity_id
_entity_poly.type
_entity_poly.pdbx_seq_one_letter_code
_entity_poly.pdbx_strand_id
1 'polypeptide(L)'
;MVLVRVPAIGQTVRTWEDAAGDVQVRRTDAGADGLVDTNLHPPADLLSYQVGAWAPSDARADLFQGVWWDAGLFMRLDLVFAGLVNPPGTMGEDELFDPFRYGASPVFGYVEIDVDADINTGGELAFPELRYQGNAGRWGGLPSGKRLARRVALDATAFDGELSTPPHVECSGEEFHLAFNGRAWEDIRIKRGNANPFFQRGEGWILTGRVFHRAHGFEAFSYACCCEGGQGRYLPRVQVQFDHDASTDRTTVSLVYPLTNEGAAAMAGDSEVEPFDGDACNQNSLGEAVDDLIFSTRNAPSWWRSDPDFPIIAGWEFKTVEEAMTPAAWEVTALTATSYLERSSGDPWYVWTDIAPNPLPRDVDGNGVVNEADKDAIAQYIIKHDGDPEYDGDGRVNERVTVIDFGPNFSVYDVNYDGRVETSDATPCSGRETVSGSCRRGKLKVKVTRGVPGATLTLRLDGNASTDCPTTLNSRGRGKAKFNDVAPGEHLVALLECERQAQARCD
;
A
#
# COMPACT_ATOMS: atom_id res chain seq x y z
N MET A 1 -5.46 13.59 6.48
CA MET A 1 -6.90 13.52 6.14
C MET A 1 -6.99 13.26 4.65
N VAL A 2 -7.09 11.98 4.28
CA VAL A 2 -7.18 11.53 2.89
C VAL A 2 -8.60 11.80 2.40
N LEU A 3 -8.74 12.56 1.31
CA LEU A 3 -10.03 12.88 0.71
C LEU A 3 -10.33 11.86 -0.39
N VAL A 4 -10.94 10.73 -0.04
CA VAL A 4 -11.54 9.83 -1.03
C VAL A 4 -12.79 10.53 -1.55
N ARG A 5 -12.72 11.10 -2.76
CA ARG A 5 -13.89 11.70 -3.42
C ARG A 5 -14.70 10.58 -4.04
N VAL A 6 -15.90 10.32 -3.49
CA VAL A 6 -16.91 9.51 -4.17
C VAL A 6 -17.15 10.14 -5.54
N PRO A 7 -17.07 9.38 -6.64
CA PRO A 7 -17.15 9.98 -7.95
C PRO A 7 -18.49 10.69 -8.17
N ALA A 8 -18.45 11.91 -8.71
CA ALA A 8 -19.66 12.57 -9.15
C ALA A 8 -20.24 11.82 -10.35
N ILE A 9 -21.57 11.86 -10.54
CA ILE A 9 -22.22 11.30 -11.75
C ILE A 9 -21.54 11.92 -12.98
N GLY A 10 -20.92 11.09 -13.83
CA GLY A 10 -20.14 11.50 -15.00
C GLY A 10 -18.62 11.60 -14.78
N GLN A 11 -18.09 11.08 -13.68
CA GLN A 11 -16.65 10.98 -13.47
C GLN A 11 -16.09 9.76 -14.21
N THR A 12 -15.24 10.03 -15.20
CA THR A 12 -14.63 9.02 -16.08
C THR A 12 -13.46 8.27 -15.45
N VAL A 13 -12.93 8.80 -14.34
CA VAL A 13 -11.70 8.33 -13.69
C VAL A 13 -11.83 8.45 -12.18
N ARG A 14 -11.58 7.37 -11.45
CA ARG A 14 -11.36 7.39 -10.01
C ARG A 14 -9.94 7.85 -9.71
N THR A 15 -9.78 8.66 -8.66
CA THR A 15 -8.46 9.16 -8.25
C THR A 15 -8.30 9.06 -6.74
N TRP A 16 -7.10 8.73 -6.31
CA TRP A 16 -6.63 8.85 -4.93
C TRP A 16 -5.31 9.63 -4.94
N GLU A 17 -5.04 10.38 -3.87
CA GLU A 17 -3.85 11.22 -3.73
C GLU A 17 -3.29 11.14 -2.31
N ASP A 18 -1.98 11.32 -2.21
CA ASP A 18 -1.21 11.34 -0.98
C ASP A 18 -0.04 12.34 -1.03
N ALA A 19 0.54 12.60 0.14
CA ALA A 19 1.56 13.63 0.32
C ALA A 19 2.97 13.06 0.24
N ALA A 20 3.76 13.52 -0.73
CA ALA A 20 5.16 13.14 -0.87
C ALA A 20 5.99 13.26 0.43
N GLY A 21 6.84 12.26 0.66
CA GLY A 21 7.88 12.21 1.68
C GLY A 21 7.43 11.62 3.01
N ASP A 22 6.34 10.88 3.05
CA ASP A 22 5.83 10.17 4.22
C ASP A 22 6.10 8.66 4.21
N VAL A 23 6.78 8.15 3.19
CA VAL A 23 7.30 6.78 3.07
C VAL A 23 7.95 6.26 4.36
N GLN A 24 7.63 5.03 4.74
CA GLN A 24 8.12 4.38 5.96
C GLN A 24 8.65 2.99 5.67
N VAL A 25 9.83 2.66 6.21
CA VAL A 25 10.42 1.34 6.06
C VAL A 25 9.80 0.38 7.08
N ARG A 26 9.08 -0.63 6.60
CA ARG A 26 8.51 -1.73 7.38
C ARG A 26 9.12 -3.05 6.92
N ARG A 27 10.16 -3.46 7.64
CA ARG A 27 10.89 -4.70 7.37
C ARG A 27 10.10 -5.91 7.86
N THR A 28 10.20 -7.01 7.12
CA THR A 28 9.48 -8.27 7.34
C THR A 28 10.41 -9.41 7.74
N ASP A 29 11.72 -9.19 7.75
CA ASP A 29 12.70 -10.16 8.20
C ASP A 29 12.65 -10.36 9.72
N ALA A 30 13.01 -11.56 10.19
CA ALA A 30 12.99 -11.88 11.61
C ALA A 30 13.91 -10.94 12.41
N GLY A 31 13.33 -10.16 13.32
CA GLY A 31 13.99 -9.10 14.08
C GLY A 31 13.91 -7.72 13.43
N ALA A 32 13.39 -7.61 12.20
CA ALA A 32 13.32 -6.39 11.41
C ALA A 32 14.66 -5.65 11.31
N ASP A 33 15.77 -6.39 11.22
CA ASP A 33 17.14 -5.87 11.29
C ASP A 33 17.90 -5.98 9.96
N GLY A 34 17.29 -6.60 8.95
CA GLY A 34 17.77 -6.75 7.59
C GLY A 34 18.29 -5.46 6.98
N LEU A 35 19.38 -5.56 6.23
CA LEU A 35 20.11 -4.41 5.74
C LEU A 35 19.33 -3.69 4.62
N VAL A 36 19.00 -2.43 4.88
CA VAL A 36 18.34 -1.51 3.94
C VAL A 36 19.10 -0.18 3.97
N ASP A 37 19.46 0.36 2.80
CA ASP A 37 20.04 1.69 2.67
C ASP A 37 19.11 2.61 1.88
N THR A 38 18.27 3.36 2.59
CA THR A 38 17.30 4.28 1.98
C THR A 38 17.92 5.54 1.38
N ASN A 39 19.21 5.81 1.62
CA ASN A 39 19.90 6.92 0.96
C ASN A 39 20.41 6.50 -0.42
N LEU A 40 20.95 5.28 -0.50
CA LEU A 40 21.42 4.70 -1.76
C LEU A 40 20.24 4.21 -2.62
N HIS A 41 19.23 3.63 -1.97
CA HIS A 41 18.04 3.05 -2.58
C HIS A 41 16.78 3.72 -2.02
N PRO A 42 16.43 4.93 -2.49
CA PRO A 42 15.22 5.62 -2.07
C PRO A 42 14.00 4.70 -2.24
N PRO A 43 13.19 4.51 -1.18
CA PRO A 43 12.00 3.67 -1.23
C PRO A 43 10.92 4.29 -2.13
N ALA A 44 10.05 3.45 -2.69
CA ALA A 44 8.90 3.91 -3.46
C ALA A 44 7.90 4.64 -2.56
N ASP A 45 7.48 5.84 -2.99
CA ASP A 45 6.56 6.76 -2.32
C ASP A 45 5.43 7.04 -3.31
N LEU A 46 4.26 6.45 -3.05
CA LEU A 46 3.10 6.43 -3.94
C LEU A 46 2.24 7.66 -3.70
N LEU A 47 2.28 8.61 -4.64
CA LEU A 47 1.61 9.89 -4.53
C LEU A 47 0.15 9.87 -4.95
N SER A 48 -0.20 9.00 -5.89
CA SER A 48 -1.58 8.91 -6.41
C SER A 48 -1.78 7.68 -7.25
N TYR A 49 -3.04 7.30 -7.41
CA TYR A 49 -3.46 6.44 -8.51
C TYR A 49 -4.64 7.02 -9.27
N GLN A 50 -4.79 6.61 -10.53
CA GLN A 50 -5.96 6.88 -11.36
C GLN A 50 -6.42 5.60 -12.05
N VAL A 51 -7.72 5.30 -12.01
CA VAL A 51 -8.31 4.17 -12.74
C VAL A 51 -9.59 4.58 -13.44
N GLY A 52 -9.77 4.15 -14.69
CA GLY A 52 -10.86 4.64 -15.53
C GLY A 52 -10.94 3.90 -16.87
N ALA A 53 -12.04 4.13 -17.58
CA ALA A 53 -12.20 3.64 -18.94
C ALA A 53 -11.34 4.48 -19.91
N TRP A 54 -10.71 3.79 -20.86
CA TRP A 54 -9.64 4.33 -21.69
C TRP A 54 -9.87 3.98 -23.15
N ALA A 55 -9.54 4.94 -24.02
CA ALA A 55 -9.58 4.79 -25.46
C ALA A 55 -8.21 5.15 -26.04
N PRO A 56 -7.36 4.15 -26.34
CA PRO A 56 -6.10 4.37 -27.03
C PRO A 56 -6.33 5.08 -28.37
N SER A 57 -5.44 6.00 -28.75
CA SER A 57 -5.47 6.62 -30.07
C SER A 57 -5.13 5.63 -31.19
N ASP A 58 -4.31 4.62 -30.88
CA ASP A 58 -3.99 3.47 -31.73
C ASP A 58 -3.72 2.26 -30.82
N ALA A 59 -4.74 1.42 -30.64
CA ALA A 59 -4.67 0.27 -29.73
C ALA A 59 -3.62 -0.76 -30.13
N ARG A 60 -3.21 -0.79 -31.40
CA ARG A 60 -2.21 -1.74 -31.91
C ARG A 60 -0.79 -1.20 -31.74
N ALA A 61 -0.57 0.10 -31.98
CA ALA A 61 0.76 0.68 -31.97
C ALA A 61 1.21 1.15 -30.57
N ASP A 62 0.33 1.82 -29.82
CA ASP A 62 0.65 2.41 -28.51
C ASP A 62 -0.61 2.54 -27.63
N LEU A 63 -0.81 1.55 -26.77
CA LEU A 63 -1.92 1.50 -25.81
C LEU A 63 -1.96 2.70 -24.85
N PHE A 64 -0.81 3.31 -24.58
CA PHE A 64 -0.66 4.31 -23.52
C PHE A 64 -0.90 5.75 -23.98
N GLN A 65 -1.05 5.99 -25.28
CA GLN A 65 -1.51 7.25 -25.85
C GLN A 65 -2.99 7.17 -26.17
N GLY A 66 -3.77 8.17 -25.75
CA GLY A 66 -5.22 8.10 -25.84
C GLY A 66 -5.90 9.09 -24.90
N VAL A 67 -7.16 8.83 -24.60
CA VAL A 67 -7.98 9.66 -23.70
C VAL A 67 -8.82 8.80 -22.76
N TRP A 68 -9.06 9.32 -21.57
CA TRP A 68 -10.06 8.76 -20.65
C TRP A 68 -11.45 8.99 -21.24
N TRP A 69 -12.21 7.92 -21.43
CA TRP A 69 -13.53 7.97 -22.06
C TRP A 69 -14.41 6.85 -21.54
N ASP A 70 -15.61 7.18 -21.06
CA ASP A 70 -16.56 6.21 -20.47
C ASP A 70 -16.96 5.06 -21.40
N ALA A 71 -16.90 5.27 -22.72
CA ALA A 71 -17.17 4.24 -23.72
C ALA A 71 -15.89 3.58 -24.27
N GLY A 72 -14.75 3.81 -23.61
CA GLY A 72 -13.48 3.17 -23.95
C GLY A 72 -13.54 1.66 -23.77
N LEU A 73 -12.91 0.92 -24.68
CA LEU A 73 -12.86 -0.55 -24.65
C LEU A 73 -11.76 -1.11 -23.74
N PHE A 74 -11.03 -0.24 -23.05
CA PHE A 74 -9.89 -0.57 -22.20
C PHE A 74 -10.08 0.03 -20.82
N MET A 75 -9.47 -0.59 -19.81
CA MET A 75 -9.16 0.08 -18.54
C MET A 75 -7.75 0.65 -18.65
N ARG A 76 -7.52 1.75 -17.94
CA ARG A 76 -6.18 2.24 -17.65
C ARG A 76 -6.05 2.45 -16.15
N LEU A 77 -4.94 1.99 -15.59
CA LEU A 77 -4.52 2.22 -14.21
C LEU A 77 -3.15 2.90 -14.24
N ASP A 78 -3.08 4.11 -13.71
CA ASP A 78 -1.83 4.87 -13.53
C ASP A 78 -1.49 4.94 -12.03
N LEU A 79 -0.27 4.58 -11.67
CA LEU A 79 0.33 4.75 -10.34
C LEU A 79 1.42 5.82 -10.46
N VAL A 80 1.39 6.86 -9.64
CA VAL A 80 2.37 7.95 -9.70
C VAL A 80 3.21 7.94 -8.43
N PHE A 81 4.52 7.83 -8.59
CA PHE A 81 5.48 7.80 -7.50
C PHE A 81 6.31 9.09 -7.44
N ALA A 82 6.78 9.45 -6.25
CA ALA A 82 7.77 10.51 -6.07
C ALA A 82 9.15 10.05 -6.56
N GLY A 83 9.84 10.91 -7.31
CA GLY A 83 11.20 10.67 -7.77
C GLY A 83 11.29 9.63 -8.89
N LEU A 84 12.50 9.07 -9.05
CA LEU A 84 12.79 8.00 -10.00
C LEU A 84 12.55 6.65 -9.33
N VAL A 85 11.49 5.97 -9.74
CA VAL A 85 11.22 4.57 -9.42
C VAL A 85 11.54 3.68 -10.62
N ASN A 86 12.19 2.56 -10.37
CA ASN A 86 12.68 1.59 -11.36
C ASN A 86 11.77 0.35 -11.40
N PRO A 87 11.69 -0.34 -12.54
CA PRO A 87 11.10 -1.68 -12.57
C PRO A 87 11.80 -2.62 -11.58
N PRO A 88 11.07 -3.58 -10.97
CA PRO A 88 11.67 -4.50 -10.03
C PRO A 88 12.68 -5.42 -10.73
N GLY A 89 13.84 -5.61 -10.10
CA GLY A 89 14.78 -6.68 -10.48
C GLY A 89 14.29 -8.05 -10.02
N THR A 90 15.15 -9.07 -10.15
CA THR A 90 14.78 -10.46 -9.85
C THR A 90 14.87 -10.75 -8.35
N MET A 91 13.85 -11.42 -7.82
CA MET A 91 13.80 -11.88 -6.43
C MET A 91 13.20 -13.29 -6.41
N GLY A 92 14.00 -14.30 -6.07
CA GLY A 92 13.48 -15.66 -5.97
C GLY A 92 14.41 -16.65 -5.29
N GLU A 93 13.84 -17.76 -4.81
CA GLU A 93 14.61 -18.85 -4.21
C GLU A 93 15.56 -19.48 -5.24
N ASP A 94 15.06 -19.67 -6.47
CA ASP A 94 15.76 -20.27 -7.60
C ASP A 94 16.32 -19.24 -8.60
N GLU A 95 16.13 -17.94 -8.33
CA GLU A 95 16.60 -16.85 -9.19
C GLU A 95 17.77 -16.11 -8.53
N LEU A 96 18.56 -15.41 -9.36
CA LEU A 96 19.55 -14.48 -8.84
C LEU A 96 18.85 -13.38 -8.05
N PHE A 97 19.21 -13.21 -6.78
CA PHE A 97 18.80 -12.06 -5.98
C PHE A 97 19.51 -10.81 -6.52
N ASP A 98 18.85 -10.09 -7.43
CA ASP A 98 19.32 -8.84 -8.04
C ASP A 98 18.15 -7.84 -8.11
N PRO A 99 17.62 -7.40 -6.95
CA PRO A 99 16.44 -6.55 -6.90
C PRO A 99 16.68 -5.16 -7.52
N PHE A 100 17.94 -4.71 -7.57
CA PHE A 100 18.36 -3.40 -8.09
C PHE A 100 18.81 -3.44 -9.56
N ARG A 101 18.54 -4.54 -10.27
CA ARG A 101 18.98 -4.79 -11.65
C ARG A 101 18.76 -3.62 -12.60
N TYR A 102 17.61 -2.94 -12.48
CA TYR A 102 17.19 -1.86 -13.38
C TYR A 102 17.39 -0.45 -12.78
N GLY A 103 17.92 -0.34 -11.58
CA GLY A 103 18.23 0.93 -10.93
C GLY A 103 18.11 0.89 -9.41
N ALA A 104 18.38 2.04 -8.79
CA ALA A 104 18.54 2.13 -7.34
C ALA A 104 17.22 2.06 -6.55
N SER A 105 16.08 2.37 -7.17
CA SER A 105 14.79 2.50 -6.49
C SER A 105 13.74 1.56 -7.09
N PRO A 106 13.91 0.23 -7.00
CA PRO A 106 12.95 -0.72 -7.52
C PRO A 106 11.62 -0.60 -6.76
N VAL A 107 10.50 -0.72 -7.47
CA VAL A 107 9.19 -0.91 -6.85
C VAL A 107 8.79 -2.37 -6.90
N PHE A 108 8.49 -2.91 -5.72
CA PHE A 108 7.87 -4.20 -5.53
C PHE A 108 6.48 -4.05 -4.91
N GLY A 109 5.75 -5.16 -4.83
CA GLY A 109 4.50 -5.25 -4.10
C GLY A 109 3.28 -5.54 -4.98
N TYR A 110 2.11 -5.16 -4.49
CA TYR A 110 0.82 -5.58 -5.03
C TYR A 110 -0.14 -4.39 -5.14
N VAL A 111 -0.86 -4.32 -6.26
CA VAL A 111 -1.96 -3.37 -6.43
C VAL A 111 -3.21 -4.14 -6.75
N GLU A 112 -4.14 -4.14 -5.82
CA GLU A 112 -5.35 -4.97 -5.82
C GLU A 112 -6.53 -4.12 -6.31
N ILE A 113 -7.39 -4.74 -7.10
CA ILE A 113 -8.51 -4.10 -7.79
C ILE A 113 -9.77 -4.91 -7.46
N ASP A 114 -10.66 -4.27 -6.72
CA ASP A 114 -12.02 -4.74 -6.43
C ASP A 114 -12.94 -4.13 -7.51
N VAL A 115 -13.53 -4.99 -8.33
CA VAL A 115 -14.30 -4.57 -9.50
C VAL A 115 -15.82 -4.63 -9.27
N ASP A 116 -16.26 -5.18 -8.14
CA ASP A 116 -17.68 -5.48 -7.88
C ASP A 116 -18.22 -4.92 -6.54
N ALA A 117 -17.34 -4.30 -5.74
CA ALA A 117 -17.57 -3.71 -4.43
C ALA A 117 -18.06 -4.70 -3.33
N ASP A 118 -17.93 -6.01 -3.57
CA ASP A 118 -18.25 -7.05 -2.60
C ASP A 118 -17.01 -7.47 -1.83
N ILE A 119 -16.91 -6.95 -0.61
CA ILE A 119 -15.83 -7.28 0.32
C ILE A 119 -15.73 -8.77 0.68
N ASN A 120 -16.69 -9.61 0.29
CA ASN A 120 -16.70 -11.04 0.59
C ASN A 120 -16.29 -11.91 -0.61
N THR A 121 -15.89 -11.32 -1.73
CA THR A 121 -15.30 -12.05 -2.85
C THR A 121 -13.79 -11.84 -2.90
N GLY A 122 -13.12 -12.74 -3.61
CA GLY A 122 -11.72 -12.53 -3.97
C GLY A 122 -10.74 -12.50 -2.80
N GLY A 123 -9.46 -12.35 -3.13
CA GLY A 123 -8.36 -12.37 -2.16
C GLY A 123 -7.30 -13.45 -2.40
N GLU A 124 -6.54 -13.70 -1.34
CA GLU A 124 -5.37 -14.57 -1.33
C GLU A 124 -5.40 -15.47 -0.11
N LEU A 125 -5.57 -16.77 -0.34
CA LEU A 125 -5.63 -17.78 0.71
C LEU A 125 -4.23 -18.26 1.12
N ALA A 126 -3.27 -18.28 0.19
CA ALA A 126 -1.97 -18.90 0.43
C ALA A 126 -0.96 -17.95 1.08
N PHE A 127 -1.04 -16.66 0.75
CA PHE A 127 -0.09 -15.62 1.19
C PHE A 127 -0.78 -14.29 1.53
N PRO A 128 -1.79 -14.27 2.42
CA PRO A 128 -2.47 -13.03 2.83
C PRO A 128 -1.51 -12.00 3.45
N GLU A 129 -0.39 -12.43 4.02
CA GLU A 129 0.68 -11.59 4.58
C GLU A 129 1.45 -10.79 3.52
N LEU A 130 1.22 -11.01 2.23
CA LEU A 130 1.78 -10.22 1.13
C LEU A 130 0.78 -9.18 0.59
N ARG A 131 -0.45 -9.16 1.10
CA ARG A 131 -1.56 -8.33 0.61
C ARG A 131 -1.77 -7.08 1.46
N TYR A 132 -2.54 -6.13 0.94
CA TYR A 132 -2.84 -4.87 1.65
C TYR A 132 -3.42 -5.15 3.04
N GLN A 133 -4.41 -6.03 3.13
CA GLN A 133 -5.12 -6.32 4.38
C GLN A 133 -4.23 -6.98 5.43
N GLY A 134 -3.27 -7.81 4.99
CA GLY A 134 -2.29 -8.41 5.89
C GLY A 134 -1.24 -7.42 6.41
N ASN A 135 -1.04 -6.27 5.76
CA ASN A 135 0.06 -5.36 6.10
C ASN A 135 -0.35 -3.98 6.60
N ALA A 136 -1.59 -3.53 6.36
CA ALA A 136 -2.00 -2.18 6.73
C ALA A 136 -1.78 -1.85 8.22
N GLY A 137 -1.98 -2.81 9.13
CA GLY A 137 -1.73 -2.63 10.56
C GLY A 137 -0.27 -2.26 10.92
N ARG A 138 0.72 -2.58 10.06
CA ARG A 138 2.14 -2.22 10.25
C ARG A 138 2.41 -0.71 10.21
N TRP A 139 1.45 0.09 9.75
CA TRP A 139 1.54 1.56 9.77
C TRP A 139 1.03 2.18 11.08
N GLY A 140 0.75 1.35 12.08
CA GLY A 140 0.43 1.83 13.41
C GLY A 140 -0.99 2.36 13.54
N GLY A 141 -1.92 1.83 12.72
CA GLY A 141 -3.32 2.24 12.70
C GLY A 141 -4.10 1.39 11.71
N LEU A 142 -5.40 1.61 11.66
CA LEU A 142 -6.30 0.91 10.75
C LEU A 142 -6.89 1.89 9.72
N PRO A 143 -7.14 1.44 8.48
CA PRO A 143 -7.83 2.26 7.50
C PRO A 143 -9.30 2.46 7.90
N SER A 144 -9.79 3.69 7.76
CA SER A 144 -11.13 4.09 8.21
C SER A 144 -12.26 3.78 7.23
N GLY A 145 -11.93 3.24 6.06
CA GLY A 145 -12.93 2.83 5.07
C GLY A 145 -13.77 1.67 5.60
N LYS A 146 -15.10 1.81 5.57
CA LYS A 146 -16.03 0.76 6.05
C LYS A 146 -15.78 -0.61 5.41
N ARG A 147 -15.29 -0.65 4.18
CA ARG A 147 -14.95 -1.89 3.46
C ARG A 147 -13.79 -2.65 4.10
N LEU A 148 -12.84 -1.94 4.71
CA LEU A 148 -11.63 -2.49 5.33
C LEU A 148 -11.81 -2.74 6.84
N ALA A 149 -12.91 -2.25 7.42
CA ALA A 149 -13.19 -2.40 8.84
C ALA A 149 -13.26 -3.89 9.23
N ARG A 150 -12.46 -4.28 10.24
CA ARG A 150 -12.34 -5.66 10.76
C ARG A 150 -11.83 -6.70 9.73
N ARG A 151 -11.12 -6.24 8.70
CA ARG A 151 -10.48 -7.11 7.70
C ARG A 151 -8.97 -6.97 7.64
N VAL A 152 -8.41 -6.04 8.40
CA VAL A 152 -6.97 -5.84 8.47
C VAL A 152 -6.40 -6.66 9.61
N ALA A 153 -5.27 -7.32 9.35
CA ALA A 153 -4.51 -8.04 10.34
C ALA A 153 -4.06 -7.08 11.46
N LEU A 154 -4.35 -7.44 12.71
CA LEU A 154 -3.86 -6.70 13.88
C LEU A 154 -2.45 -7.14 14.28
N ASP A 155 -2.12 -8.39 13.96
CA ASP A 155 -0.86 -9.09 14.16
C ASP A 155 -0.83 -10.31 13.21
N ALA A 156 0.24 -11.11 13.25
CA ALA A 156 0.40 -12.27 12.36
C ALA A 156 -0.48 -13.47 12.73
N THR A 157 -1.18 -13.47 13.87
CA THR A 157 -2.12 -14.56 14.21
C THR A 157 -3.36 -14.54 13.32
N ALA A 158 -3.60 -13.42 12.62
CA ALA A 158 -4.66 -13.32 11.62
C ALA A 158 -4.40 -14.15 10.35
N PHE A 159 -3.17 -14.63 10.12
CA PHE A 159 -2.81 -15.45 8.95
C PHE A 159 -3.07 -16.93 9.23
N ASP A 160 -4.33 -17.29 9.48
CA ASP A 160 -4.72 -18.66 9.81
C ASP A 160 -5.19 -19.46 8.58
N GLY A 161 -5.42 -18.79 7.45
CA GLY A 161 -5.91 -19.41 6.23
C GLY A 161 -7.37 -19.83 6.32
N GLU A 162 -8.13 -19.32 7.29
CA GLU A 162 -9.53 -19.65 7.51
C GLU A 162 -10.44 -18.44 7.24
N LEU A 163 -11.15 -18.44 6.11
CA LEU A 163 -12.08 -17.37 5.73
C LEU A 163 -13.16 -17.06 6.78
N SER A 164 -13.44 -17.99 7.69
CA SER A 164 -14.48 -17.85 8.71
C SER A 164 -14.03 -17.08 9.95
N THR A 165 -12.72 -16.89 10.13
CA THR A 165 -12.15 -16.26 11.33
C THR A 165 -11.87 -14.78 11.07
N PRO A 166 -12.37 -13.86 11.90
CA PRO A 166 -12.00 -12.46 11.79
C PRO A 166 -10.60 -12.20 12.41
N PRO A 167 -9.82 -11.24 11.87
CA PRO A 167 -10.15 -10.42 10.70
C PRO A 167 -10.03 -11.23 9.39
N HIS A 168 -10.96 -11.03 8.47
CA HIS A 168 -11.04 -11.79 7.20
C HIS A 168 -9.98 -11.33 6.19
N VAL A 169 -8.69 -11.50 6.52
CA VAL A 169 -7.55 -10.94 5.77
C VAL A 169 -7.30 -11.62 4.43
N GLU A 170 -7.74 -12.87 4.29
CA GLU A 170 -7.69 -13.65 3.07
C GLU A 170 -8.78 -13.24 2.08
N CYS A 171 -9.83 -12.55 2.54
CA CYS A 171 -11.00 -12.17 1.77
C CYS A 171 -11.04 -10.65 1.58
N SER A 172 -10.28 -10.18 0.60
CA SER A 172 -9.99 -8.76 0.48
C SER A 172 -11.02 -7.95 -0.32
N GLY A 173 -11.89 -8.62 -1.07
CA GLY A 173 -12.67 -8.00 -2.15
C GLY A 173 -11.88 -7.90 -3.46
N GLU A 174 -10.62 -8.32 -3.53
CA GLU A 174 -9.84 -8.17 -4.77
C GLU A 174 -10.24 -9.21 -5.82
N GLU A 175 -10.58 -8.77 -7.03
CA GLU A 175 -10.73 -9.69 -8.16
C GLU A 175 -9.47 -9.80 -9.00
N PHE A 176 -8.73 -8.70 -9.11
CA PHE A 176 -7.52 -8.63 -9.91
C PHE A 176 -6.42 -7.95 -9.13
N HIS A 177 -5.16 -8.25 -9.47
CA HIS A 177 -4.04 -7.49 -8.96
C HIS A 177 -2.89 -7.39 -9.95
N LEU A 178 -2.09 -6.34 -9.80
CA LEU A 178 -0.75 -6.23 -10.37
C LEU A 178 0.28 -6.74 -9.34
N ALA A 179 1.10 -7.70 -9.73
CA ALA A 179 2.18 -8.26 -8.92
C ALA A 179 3.55 -7.78 -9.41
N PHE A 180 4.14 -6.83 -8.68
CA PHE A 180 5.52 -6.38 -8.88
C PHE A 180 6.48 -7.23 -8.05
N ASN A 181 6.63 -8.52 -8.38
CA ASN A 181 7.44 -9.47 -7.60
C ASN A 181 8.80 -9.80 -8.22
N GLY A 182 9.11 -9.22 -9.38
CA GLY A 182 10.40 -9.42 -10.07
C GLY A 182 10.54 -10.69 -10.91
N ARG A 183 9.59 -11.63 -10.86
CA ARG A 183 9.66 -12.93 -11.56
C ARG A 183 8.86 -13.00 -12.87
N ALA A 184 7.95 -12.07 -13.07
CA ALA A 184 6.92 -12.17 -14.10
C ALA A 184 7.23 -11.41 -15.40
N TRP A 185 8.42 -10.81 -15.53
CA TRP A 185 8.82 -10.05 -16.72
C TRP A 185 9.52 -10.93 -17.76
N GLU A 186 9.03 -10.87 -18.99
CA GLU A 186 9.55 -11.66 -20.10
C GLU A 186 10.35 -10.81 -21.10
N ASP A 187 9.94 -9.56 -21.29
CA ASP A 187 10.55 -8.64 -22.26
C ASP A 187 10.52 -7.19 -21.78
N ILE A 188 11.51 -6.40 -22.21
CA ILE A 188 11.62 -4.96 -21.92
C ILE A 188 11.92 -4.20 -23.21
N ARG A 189 11.00 -3.31 -23.58
CA ARG A 189 11.14 -2.41 -24.72
C ARG A 189 11.35 -0.98 -24.26
N ILE A 190 12.46 -0.36 -24.67
CA ILE A 190 12.76 1.03 -24.36
C ILE A 190 12.01 1.94 -25.34
N LYS A 191 10.96 2.62 -24.86
CA LYS A 191 10.13 3.55 -25.63
C LYS A 191 10.85 4.90 -25.83
N ARG A 192 11.53 5.37 -24.79
CA ARG A 192 12.31 6.61 -24.74
C ARG A 192 13.50 6.41 -23.80
N GLY A 193 14.73 6.64 -24.24
CA GLY A 193 15.91 6.47 -23.39
C GLY A 193 17.20 6.26 -24.17
N ASN A 194 18.27 5.93 -23.45
CA ASN A 194 19.62 5.78 -24.02
C ASN A 194 20.04 4.32 -24.27
N ALA A 195 19.10 3.37 -24.11
CA ALA A 195 19.29 1.94 -24.35
C ALA A 195 20.31 1.23 -23.43
N ASN A 196 20.68 1.82 -22.30
CA ASN A 196 21.46 1.13 -21.27
C ASN A 196 20.54 0.25 -20.39
N PRO A 197 21.08 -0.69 -19.58
CA PRO A 197 20.26 -1.64 -18.82
C PRO A 197 19.62 -1.04 -17.55
N PHE A 198 19.77 0.26 -17.30
CA PHE A 198 19.24 0.97 -16.14
C PHE A 198 18.16 1.96 -16.57
N PHE A 199 17.02 1.95 -15.89
CA PHE A 199 15.98 2.95 -16.09
C PHE A 199 16.39 4.27 -15.45
N GLN A 200 16.51 5.33 -16.25
CA GLN A 200 17.05 6.62 -15.82
C GLN A 200 16.04 7.76 -15.91
N ARG A 201 16.41 8.91 -15.33
CA ARG A 201 15.61 10.13 -15.37
C ARG A 201 15.31 10.55 -16.81
N GLY A 202 14.03 10.69 -17.12
CA GLY A 202 13.52 11.13 -18.42
C GLY A 202 13.20 9.98 -19.37
N GLU A 203 13.41 8.73 -18.95
CA GLU A 203 13.15 7.56 -19.78
C GLU A 203 11.70 7.08 -19.69
N GLY A 204 11.32 6.27 -20.68
CA GLY A 204 10.05 5.58 -20.78
C GLY A 204 10.29 4.15 -21.29
N TRP A 205 9.95 3.14 -20.50
CA TRP A 205 10.10 1.73 -20.81
C TRP A 205 8.73 1.05 -20.82
N ILE A 206 8.56 0.02 -21.65
CA ILE A 206 7.39 -0.85 -21.67
C ILE A 206 7.89 -2.25 -21.37
N LEU A 207 7.43 -2.82 -20.27
CA LEU A 207 7.73 -4.18 -19.87
C LEU A 207 6.55 -5.07 -20.25
N THR A 208 6.85 -6.27 -20.73
CA THR A 208 5.83 -7.28 -21.07
C THR A 208 6.01 -8.50 -20.18
N GLY A 209 4.91 -9.01 -19.64
CA GLY A 209 4.96 -10.15 -18.74
C GLY A 209 3.59 -10.53 -18.18
N ARG A 210 3.56 -11.54 -17.32
CA ARG A 210 2.35 -12.02 -16.64
C ARG A 210 2.29 -11.42 -15.25
N VAL A 211 2.10 -10.11 -15.16
CA VAL A 211 2.04 -9.37 -13.89
C VAL A 211 0.64 -8.97 -13.48
N PHE A 212 -0.34 -9.06 -14.38
CA PHE A 212 -1.74 -8.78 -14.10
C PHE A 212 -2.48 -10.10 -13.92
N HIS A 213 -2.95 -10.36 -12.72
CA HIS A 213 -3.51 -11.64 -12.29
C HIS A 213 -4.95 -11.45 -11.88
N ARG A 214 -5.79 -12.44 -12.14
CA ARG A 214 -6.99 -12.61 -11.33
C ARG A 214 -6.59 -13.17 -9.96
N ALA A 215 -7.30 -12.79 -8.90
CA ALA A 215 -7.01 -13.18 -7.53
C ALA A 215 -6.85 -14.69 -7.38
N HIS A 216 -5.79 -15.11 -6.68
CA HIS A 216 -5.43 -16.52 -6.59
C HIS A 216 -6.44 -17.35 -5.78
N GLY A 217 -7.20 -16.70 -4.87
CA GLY A 217 -8.28 -17.35 -4.13
C GLY A 217 -9.34 -18.00 -5.02
N PHE A 218 -9.47 -17.59 -6.29
CA PHE A 218 -10.39 -18.21 -7.23
C PHE A 218 -9.85 -19.44 -7.96
N GLU A 219 -8.53 -19.71 -7.94
CA GLU A 219 -7.91 -20.73 -8.78
C GLU A 219 -8.51 -22.12 -8.56
N ALA A 220 -8.79 -22.48 -7.30
CA ALA A 220 -9.38 -23.76 -6.94
C ALA A 220 -10.83 -23.95 -7.43
N PHE A 221 -11.51 -22.85 -7.76
CA PHE A 221 -12.94 -22.81 -8.08
C PHE A 221 -13.24 -22.24 -9.46
N SER A 222 -12.25 -22.24 -10.36
CA SER A 222 -12.38 -21.67 -11.70
C SER A 222 -12.24 -22.72 -12.80
N TYR A 223 -13.00 -22.52 -13.88
CA TYR A 223 -12.88 -23.29 -15.13
C TYR A 223 -11.93 -22.66 -16.15
N ALA A 224 -11.32 -21.50 -15.86
CA ALA A 224 -10.39 -20.82 -16.75
C ALA A 224 -9.32 -21.79 -17.26
N CYS A 225 -9.12 -21.75 -18.59
CA CYS A 225 -8.32 -22.72 -19.31
C CYS A 225 -6.82 -22.42 -19.19
N CYS A 226 -6.03 -23.45 -19.47
CA CYS A 226 -4.65 -23.60 -19.08
C CYS A 226 -3.69 -22.75 -19.94
N CYS A 227 -3.51 -21.49 -19.58
CA CYS A 227 -2.22 -20.86 -19.80
C CYS A 227 -1.12 -21.54 -18.97
N GLU A 228 0.12 -21.12 -19.20
CA GLU A 228 1.22 -21.38 -18.27
C GLU A 228 0.81 -20.99 -16.85
N GLY A 229 0.82 -21.96 -15.94
CA GLY A 229 0.48 -21.75 -14.53
C GLY A 229 -0.45 -22.81 -13.95
N GLY A 230 -1.27 -23.48 -14.76
CA GLY A 230 -2.19 -24.52 -14.29
C GLY A 230 -3.67 -24.13 -14.45
N GLN A 231 -4.55 -25.05 -14.07
CA GLN A 231 -6.00 -24.89 -14.20
C GLN A 231 -6.52 -23.79 -13.27
N GLY A 232 -7.52 -23.02 -13.73
CA GLY A 232 -8.20 -22.00 -12.93
C GLY A 232 -7.46 -20.66 -12.84
N ARG A 233 -6.25 -20.58 -13.40
CA ARG A 233 -5.45 -19.36 -13.41
C ARG A 233 -5.80 -18.46 -14.59
N TYR A 234 -6.03 -17.17 -14.33
CA TYR A 234 -6.18 -16.16 -15.37
C TYR A 234 -5.02 -15.17 -15.28
N LEU A 235 -3.96 -15.44 -16.04
CA LEU A 235 -2.67 -14.75 -15.97
C LEU A 235 -2.24 -14.29 -17.39
N PRO A 236 -2.95 -13.33 -17.99
CA PRO A 236 -2.66 -12.88 -19.34
C PRO A 236 -1.28 -12.21 -19.43
N ARG A 237 -0.71 -12.25 -20.63
CA ARG A 237 0.51 -11.50 -20.94
C ARG A 237 0.14 -10.05 -21.23
N VAL A 238 0.58 -9.12 -20.37
CA VAL A 238 0.22 -7.70 -20.44
C VAL A 238 1.44 -6.81 -20.66
N GLN A 239 1.21 -5.55 -21.05
CA GLN A 239 2.23 -4.50 -21.12
C GLN A 239 2.05 -3.52 -19.97
N VAL A 240 3.14 -3.18 -19.29
CA VAL A 240 3.20 -2.14 -18.25
C VAL A 240 4.22 -1.09 -18.66
N GLN A 241 3.82 0.19 -18.68
CA GLN A 241 4.73 1.30 -18.98
C GLN A 241 5.29 1.89 -17.69
N PHE A 242 6.61 2.08 -17.63
CA PHE A 242 7.28 2.96 -16.66
C PHE A 242 7.71 4.23 -17.40
N ASP A 243 7.20 5.40 -17.03
CA ASP A 243 7.57 6.69 -17.64
C ASP A 243 7.99 7.69 -16.56
N HIS A 244 9.23 8.17 -16.60
CA HIS A 244 9.72 9.18 -15.65
C HIS A 244 9.75 10.56 -16.28
N ASP A 245 8.99 11.48 -15.70
CA ASP A 245 9.02 12.90 -16.04
C ASP A 245 10.13 13.61 -15.24
N ALA A 246 11.21 13.93 -15.94
CA ALA A 246 12.35 14.62 -15.37
C ALA A 246 12.02 16.03 -14.84
N SER A 247 10.96 16.68 -15.31
CA SER A 247 10.60 18.04 -14.91
C SER A 247 9.88 18.07 -13.56
N THR A 248 8.97 17.11 -13.33
CA THR A 248 8.25 16.97 -12.06
C THR A 248 8.96 16.06 -11.07
N ASP A 249 9.97 15.31 -11.53
CA ASP A 249 10.66 14.28 -10.76
C ASP A 249 9.66 13.24 -10.22
N ARG A 250 8.91 12.63 -11.14
CA ARG A 250 7.89 11.62 -10.85
C ARG A 250 7.97 10.49 -11.86
N THR A 251 7.82 9.26 -11.39
CA THR A 251 7.63 8.08 -12.25
C THR A 251 6.15 7.71 -12.26
N THR A 252 5.57 7.53 -13.45
CA THR A 252 4.25 6.94 -13.65
C THR A 252 4.39 5.50 -14.12
N VAL A 253 3.72 4.57 -13.45
CA VAL A 253 3.59 3.17 -13.86
C VAL A 253 2.17 2.94 -14.34
N SER A 254 2.01 2.55 -15.60
CA SER A 254 0.69 2.45 -16.25
C SER A 254 0.42 1.03 -16.75
N LEU A 255 -0.74 0.49 -16.42
CA LEU A 255 -1.35 -0.66 -17.09
C LEU A 255 -2.48 -0.17 -18.01
N VAL A 256 -2.54 -0.69 -19.23
CA VAL A 256 -3.72 -0.57 -20.10
C VAL A 256 -4.13 -1.98 -20.51
N TYR A 257 -5.37 -2.36 -20.23
CA TYR A 257 -5.85 -3.72 -20.46
C TYR A 257 -7.26 -3.72 -21.07
N PRO A 258 -7.58 -4.61 -22.02
CA PRO A 258 -8.92 -4.67 -22.60
C PRO A 258 -10.00 -4.97 -21.56
N LEU A 259 -11.09 -4.20 -21.60
CA LEU A 259 -12.31 -4.51 -20.85
C LEU A 259 -13.13 -5.61 -21.56
N THR A 260 -13.05 -5.67 -22.88
CA THR A 260 -13.85 -6.56 -23.73
C THR A 260 -12.96 -7.26 -24.77
N ASN A 261 -13.44 -8.38 -25.33
CA ASN A 261 -12.73 -9.04 -26.43
C ASN A 261 -12.70 -8.19 -27.71
N GLU A 262 -13.61 -7.23 -27.90
CA GLU A 262 -13.49 -6.23 -28.98
C GLU A 262 -12.24 -5.35 -28.77
N GLY A 263 -11.98 -4.92 -27.53
CA GLY A 263 -10.74 -4.24 -27.17
C GLY A 263 -9.51 -5.12 -27.37
N ALA A 264 -9.61 -6.41 -27.04
CA ALA A 264 -8.52 -7.37 -27.22
C ALA A 264 -8.19 -7.59 -28.71
N ALA A 265 -9.19 -7.78 -29.56
CA ALA A 265 -9.04 -7.86 -31.01
C ALA A 265 -8.40 -6.58 -31.59
N ALA A 266 -8.86 -5.41 -31.14
CA ALA A 266 -8.30 -4.12 -31.56
C ALA A 266 -6.82 -3.97 -31.17
N MET A 267 -6.45 -4.43 -29.97
CA MET A 267 -5.07 -4.47 -29.49
C MET A 267 -4.19 -5.41 -30.31
N ALA A 268 -4.69 -6.61 -30.65
CA ALA A 268 -3.99 -7.57 -31.51
C ALA A 268 -3.90 -7.08 -32.97
N GLY A 269 -4.81 -6.20 -33.40
CA GLY A 269 -4.96 -5.79 -34.79
C GLY A 269 -5.73 -6.81 -35.63
N ASP A 270 -6.56 -7.62 -34.98
CA ASP A 270 -7.39 -8.64 -35.59
C ASP A 270 -8.76 -8.08 -35.99
N SER A 271 -9.34 -8.61 -37.06
CA SER A 271 -10.67 -8.22 -37.54
C SER A 271 -11.80 -9.06 -36.94
N GLU A 272 -11.48 -10.21 -36.34
CA GLU A 272 -12.43 -11.11 -35.72
C GLU A 272 -12.30 -11.02 -34.21
N VAL A 273 -13.44 -10.93 -33.53
CA VAL A 273 -13.54 -10.92 -32.07
C VAL A 273 -13.78 -12.35 -31.62
N GLU A 274 -12.85 -12.90 -30.84
CA GLU A 274 -13.00 -14.22 -30.24
C GLU A 274 -14.07 -14.20 -29.13
N PRO A 275 -14.80 -15.31 -28.92
CA PRO A 275 -15.78 -15.40 -27.84
C PRO A 275 -15.09 -15.45 -26.47
N PHE A 276 -15.85 -15.27 -25.38
CA PHE A 276 -15.39 -15.62 -24.05
C PHE A 276 -15.27 -17.14 -23.96
N ASP A 277 -14.05 -17.67 -23.91
CA ASP A 277 -13.76 -19.09 -23.77
C ASP A 277 -12.93 -19.43 -22.53
N GLY A 278 -12.57 -18.40 -21.75
CA GLY A 278 -11.85 -18.51 -20.50
C GLY A 278 -10.35 -18.74 -20.70
N ASP A 279 -9.80 -18.54 -21.91
CA ASP A 279 -8.40 -18.77 -22.23
C ASP A 279 -7.60 -17.46 -22.18
N ALA A 280 -6.83 -17.26 -21.10
CA ALA A 280 -5.99 -16.06 -20.96
C ALA A 280 -4.83 -15.96 -21.98
N CYS A 281 -4.67 -16.92 -22.91
CA CYS A 281 -3.55 -17.00 -23.86
C CYS A 281 -3.90 -16.54 -25.27
N ASN A 282 -5.18 -16.32 -25.58
CA ASN A 282 -5.66 -15.79 -26.85
C ASN A 282 -6.13 -14.32 -26.67
N GLN A 283 -7.15 -13.85 -27.41
CA GLN A 283 -7.78 -12.55 -27.15
C GLN A 283 -8.47 -12.52 -25.78
N ASN A 284 -7.69 -12.10 -24.77
CA ASN A 284 -8.12 -12.06 -23.37
C ASN A 284 -8.59 -10.65 -22.95
N SER A 285 -9.54 -10.60 -22.02
CA SER A 285 -10.08 -9.36 -21.47
C SER A 285 -10.61 -9.50 -20.05
N LEU A 286 -10.83 -8.37 -19.36
CA LEU A 286 -11.41 -8.38 -18.02
C LEU A 286 -12.85 -8.95 -18.02
N GLY A 287 -13.62 -8.66 -19.08
CA GLY A 287 -14.96 -9.19 -19.25
C GLY A 287 -14.99 -10.72 -19.34
N GLU A 288 -14.03 -11.32 -20.04
CA GLU A 288 -13.89 -12.78 -20.10
C GLU A 288 -13.50 -13.37 -18.74
N ALA A 289 -12.52 -12.77 -18.06
CA ALA A 289 -12.07 -13.23 -16.74
C ALA A 289 -13.21 -13.24 -15.71
N VAL A 290 -14.10 -12.24 -15.79
CA VAL A 290 -15.32 -12.12 -14.97
C VAL A 290 -16.39 -13.12 -15.40
N ASP A 291 -16.61 -13.31 -16.71
CA ASP A 291 -17.56 -14.31 -17.21
C ASP A 291 -17.19 -15.71 -16.71
N ASP A 292 -15.90 -16.04 -16.64
CA ASP A 292 -15.45 -17.31 -16.05
C ASP A 292 -15.83 -17.44 -14.56
N LEU A 293 -15.74 -16.39 -13.74
CA LEU A 293 -16.16 -16.46 -12.33
C LEU A 293 -17.67 -16.73 -12.21
N ILE A 294 -18.47 -16.07 -13.04
CA ILE A 294 -19.92 -16.26 -13.12
C ILE A 294 -20.25 -17.68 -13.61
N PHE A 295 -19.57 -18.15 -14.65
CA PHE A 295 -19.73 -19.49 -15.18
C PHE A 295 -19.35 -20.54 -14.13
N SER A 296 -18.23 -20.32 -13.44
CA SER A 296 -17.68 -21.27 -12.47
C SER A 296 -18.55 -21.45 -11.25
N THR A 297 -19.11 -20.36 -10.70
CA THR A 297 -20.06 -20.44 -9.60
C THR A 297 -21.37 -21.14 -9.98
N ARG A 298 -21.93 -20.81 -11.15
CA ARG A 298 -23.19 -21.42 -11.64
C ARG A 298 -23.05 -22.92 -11.92
N ASN A 299 -21.89 -23.35 -12.38
CA ASN A 299 -21.62 -24.75 -12.70
C ASN A 299 -20.84 -25.48 -11.59
N ALA A 300 -20.61 -24.82 -10.46
CA ALA A 300 -19.83 -25.37 -9.35
C ALA A 300 -20.42 -26.72 -8.90
N PRO A 301 -19.65 -27.82 -8.95
CA PRO A 301 -20.10 -29.12 -8.46
C PRO A 301 -20.32 -29.08 -6.95
N SER A 302 -21.09 -30.04 -6.44
CA SER A 302 -21.45 -30.11 -5.01
C SER A 302 -20.26 -30.11 -4.04
N TRP A 303 -19.10 -30.65 -4.46
CA TRP A 303 -17.91 -30.69 -3.63
C TRP A 303 -17.19 -29.34 -3.54
N TRP A 304 -17.20 -28.50 -4.59
CA TRP A 304 -16.79 -27.09 -4.48
C TRP A 304 -17.69 -26.34 -3.52
N ARG A 305 -19.02 -26.45 -3.69
CA ARG A 305 -19.97 -25.73 -2.84
C ARG A 305 -19.95 -26.15 -1.36
N SER A 306 -19.30 -27.28 -1.04
CA SER A 306 -19.12 -27.77 0.34
C SER A 306 -17.74 -27.43 0.90
N ASP A 307 -16.85 -26.87 0.08
CA ASP A 307 -15.52 -26.44 0.48
C ASP A 307 -15.63 -25.17 1.35
N PRO A 308 -14.92 -25.09 2.50
CA PRO A 308 -14.95 -23.92 3.36
C PRO A 308 -14.46 -22.63 2.67
N ASP A 309 -13.66 -22.75 1.60
CA ASP A 309 -13.10 -21.59 0.90
C ASP A 309 -13.98 -21.11 -0.26
N PHE A 310 -15.00 -21.88 -0.67
CA PHE A 310 -15.93 -21.51 -1.73
C PHE A 310 -16.66 -20.16 -1.55
N PRO A 311 -16.93 -19.67 -0.32
CA PRO A 311 -17.49 -18.33 -0.12
C PRO A 311 -16.71 -17.22 -0.85
N ILE A 312 -15.39 -17.38 -1.06
CA ILE A 312 -14.55 -16.41 -1.77
C ILE A 312 -15.04 -16.13 -3.19
N ILE A 313 -15.68 -17.09 -3.85
CA ILE A 313 -16.21 -16.94 -5.22
C ILE A 313 -17.73 -16.86 -5.25
N ALA A 314 -18.43 -17.37 -4.24
CA ALA A 314 -19.87 -17.60 -4.26
C ALA A 314 -20.72 -16.38 -4.67
N GLY A 315 -20.28 -15.16 -4.33
CA GLY A 315 -20.95 -13.92 -4.69
C GLY A 315 -21.15 -13.71 -6.20
N TRP A 316 -20.28 -14.29 -7.04
CA TRP A 316 -20.33 -14.17 -8.50
C TRP A 316 -21.50 -14.91 -9.17
N GLU A 317 -22.20 -15.82 -8.47
CA GLU A 317 -23.33 -16.59 -9.02
C GLU A 317 -24.46 -15.69 -9.57
N PHE A 318 -24.65 -14.54 -8.92
CA PHE A 318 -25.75 -13.62 -9.15
C PHE A 318 -25.34 -12.31 -9.86
N LYS A 319 -24.05 -12.17 -10.21
CA LYS A 319 -23.52 -10.98 -10.88
C LYS A 319 -23.59 -11.09 -12.40
N THR A 320 -23.37 -9.96 -13.08
CA THR A 320 -23.15 -9.92 -14.53
C THR A 320 -21.81 -9.29 -14.88
N VAL A 321 -21.35 -9.53 -16.11
CA VAL A 321 -20.09 -8.94 -16.60
C VAL A 321 -20.18 -7.41 -16.55
N GLU A 322 -21.31 -6.83 -16.96
CA GLU A 322 -21.51 -5.37 -17.05
C GLU A 322 -21.35 -4.66 -15.71
N GLU A 323 -21.71 -5.30 -14.60
CA GLU A 323 -21.56 -4.75 -13.25
C GLU A 323 -20.09 -4.48 -12.91
N ALA A 324 -19.16 -5.31 -13.43
CA ALA A 324 -17.73 -5.17 -13.25
C ALA A 324 -17.06 -4.25 -14.30
N MET A 325 -17.75 -3.83 -15.37
CA MET A 325 -17.15 -3.07 -16.47
C MET A 325 -17.14 -1.54 -16.27
N THR A 326 -17.16 -1.06 -15.03
CA THR A 326 -17.15 0.39 -14.73
C THR A 326 -15.88 0.78 -13.95
N PRO A 327 -14.72 0.98 -14.61
CA PRO A 327 -13.45 1.23 -13.91
C PRO A 327 -13.43 2.41 -12.95
N ALA A 328 -14.22 3.45 -13.21
CA ALA A 328 -14.33 4.59 -12.31
C ALA A 328 -15.04 4.28 -10.98
N ALA A 329 -15.73 3.13 -10.89
CA ALA A 329 -16.38 2.66 -9.66
C ALA A 329 -15.49 1.70 -8.85
N TRP A 330 -14.47 1.09 -9.47
CA TRP A 330 -13.59 0.11 -8.83
C TRP A 330 -12.88 0.69 -7.60
N GLU A 331 -12.60 -0.15 -6.62
CA GLU A 331 -11.75 0.20 -5.49
C GLU A 331 -10.34 -0.31 -5.75
N VAL A 332 -9.33 0.49 -5.41
CA VAL A 332 -7.93 0.10 -5.55
C VAL A 332 -7.26 0.21 -4.19
N THR A 333 -6.60 -0.87 -3.80
CA THR A 333 -5.60 -0.90 -2.71
C THR A 333 -4.21 -1.10 -3.31
N ALA A 334 -3.20 -0.50 -2.71
CA ALA A 334 -1.81 -0.69 -3.11
C ALA A 334 -0.97 -0.94 -1.88
N LEU A 335 -0.04 -1.88 -1.97
CA LEU A 335 1.02 -2.12 -1.01
C LEU A 335 2.32 -2.15 -1.79
N THR A 336 3.21 -1.21 -1.49
CA THR A 336 4.46 -1.02 -2.23
C THR A 336 5.65 -1.32 -1.35
N ALA A 337 6.71 -1.81 -1.98
CA ALA A 337 7.93 -2.23 -1.31
C ALA A 337 9.17 -1.82 -2.09
N THR A 338 10.28 -1.84 -1.36
CA THR A 338 11.64 -2.00 -1.89
C THR A 338 12.20 -3.36 -1.44
N SER A 339 13.48 -3.60 -1.68
CA SER A 339 14.17 -4.82 -1.28
C SER A 339 15.31 -4.54 -0.29
N TYR A 340 15.73 -5.60 0.40
CA TYR A 340 16.98 -5.65 1.14
C TYR A 340 18.20 -5.56 0.21
N LEU A 341 19.33 -5.13 0.77
CA LEU A 341 20.63 -5.12 0.06
C LEU A 341 21.20 -6.52 -0.18
N GLU A 342 20.84 -7.45 0.69
CA GLU A 342 21.26 -8.85 0.64
C GLU A 342 20.08 -9.73 1.04
N ARG A 343 20.09 -10.99 0.60
CA ARG A 343 19.07 -11.96 0.98
C ARG A 343 19.13 -12.17 2.50
N SER A 344 18.07 -11.78 3.20
CA SER A 344 17.97 -12.03 4.64
C SER A 344 17.59 -13.49 4.92
N SER A 345 17.90 -13.98 6.12
CA SER A 345 17.48 -15.30 6.58
C SER A 345 15.96 -15.35 6.80
N GLY A 346 15.31 -16.47 6.43
CA GLY A 346 13.86 -16.65 6.58
C GLY A 346 13.04 -16.20 5.37
N ASP A 347 13.70 -15.96 4.23
CA ASP A 347 13.10 -15.59 2.94
C ASP A 347 12.14 -14.37 2.92
N PRO A 348 12.40 -13.29 3.68
CA PRO A 348 11.66 -12.05 3.51
C PRO A 348 12.15 -11.35 2.23
N TRP A 349 11.27 -11.24 1.24
CA TRP A 349 11.61 -10.64 -0.06
C TRP A 349 11.37 -9.13 -0.10
N TYR A 350 10.49 -8.64 0.77
CA TYR A 350 9.96 -7.27 0.67
C TYR A 350 10.24 -6.47 1.92
N VAL A 351 10.62 -5.21 1.71
CA VAL A 351 10.61 -4.17 2.72
C VAL A 351 9.48 -3.25 2.34
N TRP A 352 8.35 -3.28 3.06
CA TRP A 352 7.23 -2.42 2.70
C TRP A 352 7.58 -0.95 2.94
N THR A 353 7.12 -0.09 2.05
CA THR A 353 7.52 1.32 2.00
C THR A 353 6.32 2.25 2.10
N ASP A 354 5.25 1.91 1.38
CA ASP A 354 4.08 2.76 1.29
C ASP A 354 2.81 1.95 0.95
N ILE A 355 1.65 2.52 1.23
CA ILE A 355 0.37 1.82 1.14
C ILE A 355 -0.77 2.78 0.72
N ALA A 356 -1.78 2.29 0.02
CA ALA A 356 -2.95 3.10 -0.35
C ALA A 356 -4.25 2.29 -0.19
N PRO A 357 -5.29 2.82 0.47
CA PRO A 357 -5.28 4.06 1.24
C PRO A 357 -4.43 3.94 2.51
N ASN A 358 -3.80 5.05 2.91
CA ASN A 358 -2.98 5.10 4.11
C ASN A 358 -3.82 4.98 5.40
N PRO A 359 -3.48 4.02 6.30
CA PRO A 359 -3.95 4.05 7.68
C PRO A 359 -3.50 5.36 8.35
N LEU A 360 -4.35 5.90 9.23
CA LEU A 360 -3.96 7.05 10.04
C LEU A 360 -3.15 6.55 11.23
N PRO A 361 -1.86 6.91 11.40
CA PRO A 361 -1.09 6.44 12.54
C PRO A 361 -1.75 6.85 13.86
N ARG A 362 -1.87 5.89 14.78
CA ARG A 362 -2.61 5.89 16.06
C ARG A 362 -4.12 5.74 15.98
N ASP A 363 -4.72 5.64 14.81
CA ASP A 363 -6.15 5.31 14.67
C ASP A 363 -6.30 3.79 14.76
N VAL A 364 -6.10 3.23 15.96
CA VAL A 364 -6.02 1.77 16.16
C VAL A 364 -7.40 1.11 16.18
N ASP A 365 -8.48 1.89 16.27
CA ASP A 365 -9.86 1.41 16.12
C ASP A 365 -10.42 1.61 14.69
N GLY A 366 -9.70 2.34 13.83
CA GLY A 366 -10.05 2.56 12.42
C GLY A 366 -11.28 3.45 12.23
N ASN A 367 -11.54 4.40 13.13
CA ASN A 367 -12.69 5.29 13.04
C ASN A 367 -12.42 6.56 12.19
N GLY A 368 -11.18 6.77 11.75
CA GLY A 368 -10.72 7.90 10.96
C GLY A 368 -10.21 9.10 11.76
N VAL A 369 -10.16 9.01 13.09
CA VAL A 369 -9.77 10.10 14.00
C VAL A 369 -8.96 9.60 15.21
N VAL A 370 -7.72 10.06 15.33
CA VAL A 370 -6.89 9.81 16.53
C VAL A 370 -7.45 10.59 17.73
N ASN A 371 -7.90 9.88 18.75
CA ASN A 371 -8.52 10.46 19.93
C ASN A 371 -8.16 9.71 21.24
N GLU A 372 -8.86 9.98 22.35
CA GLU A 372 -8.58 9.34 23.64
C GLU A 372 -8.94 7.84 23.65
N ALA A 373 -9.91 7.40 22.84
CA ALA A 373 -10.25 5.98 22.73
C ALA A 373 -9.09 5.14 22.18
N ASP A 374 -8.31 5.69 21.24
CA ASP A 374 -7.12 5.03 20.71
C ASP A 374 -6.02 4.87 21.77
N LYS A 375 -5.82 5.92 22.57
CA LYS A 375 -4.87 5.89 23.69
C LYS A 375 -5.29 4.86 24.74
N ASP A 376 -6.58 4.84 25.08
CA ASP A 376 -7.15 3.86 26.00
C ASP A 376 -6.99 2.44 25.45
N ALA A 377 -7.16 2.23 24.14
CA ALA A 377 -6.98 0.93 23.50
C ALA A 377 -5.52 0.43 23.58
N ILE A 378 -4.54 1.29 23.29
CA ILE A 378 -3.11 0.98 23.45
C ILE A 378 -2.79 0.68 24.92
N ALA A 379 -3.25 1.51 25.85
CA ALA A 379 -3.03 1.31 27.29
C ALA A 379 -3.66 -0.01 27.78
N GLN A 380 -4.87 -0.33 27.33
CA GLN A 380 -5.54 -1.60 27.65
C GLN A 380 -4.79 -2.81 27.08
N TYR A 381 -4.24 -2.70 25.87
CA TYR A 381 -3.40 -3.75 25.29
C TYR A 381 -2.19 -4.04 26.18
N ILE A 382 -1.45 -2.99 26.59
CA ILE A 382 -0.29 -3.12 27.49
C ILE A 382 -0.71 -3.76 28.81
N ILE A 383 -1.74 -3.23 29.50
CA ILE A 383 -2.21 -3.76 30.79
C ILE A 383 -2.59 -5.25 30.71
N LYS A 384 -3.16 -5.67 29.57
CA LYS A 384 -3.62 -7.05 29.37
C LYS A 384 -2.48 -8.02 29.05
N HIS A 385 -1.47 -7.58 28.31
CA HIS A 385 -0.48 -8.47 27.69
C HIS A 385 0.95 -8.32 28.21
N ASP A 386 1.27 -7.27 28.98
CA ASP A 386 2.58 -7.07 29.62
C ASP A 386 2.90 -8.19 30.63
N GLY A 387 3.95 -8.98 30.34
CA GLY A 387 4.31 -10.19 31.08
C GLY A 387 3.60 -11.49 30.66
N ASP A 388 2.69 -11.46 29.66
CA ASP A 388 2.05 -12.66 29.12
C ASP A 388 2.95 -13.33 28.08
N PRO A 389 3.46 -14.57 28.31
CA PRO A 389 4.40 -15.22 27.39
C PRO A 389 3.81 -15.56 26.00
N GLU A 390 2.49 -15.49 25.81
CA GLU A 390 1.86 -15.68 24.48
C GLU A 390 1.91 -14.41 23.63
N TYR A 391 2.09 -13.23 24.23
CA TYR A 391 2.00 -11.93 23.55
C TYR A 391 3.24 -11.05 23.75
N ASP A 392 3.90 -11.14 24.91
CA ASP A 392 5.08 -10.39 25.30
C ASP A 392 6.32 -11.28 25.25
N GLY A 393 7.14 -11.08 24.22
CA GLY A 393 8.33 -11.87 23.93
C GLY A 393 9.44 -11.74 24.97
N ASP A 394 9.40 -10.75 25.87
CA ASP A 394 10.33 -10.70 27.01
C ASP A 394 9.76 -11.32 28.31
N GLY A 395 8.44 -11.53 28.36
CA GLY A 395 7.70 -12.19 29.44
C GLY A 395 7.82 -11.48 30.79
N ARG A 396 8.11 -10.17 30.82
CA ARG A 396 8.32 -9.40 32.06
C ARG A 396 7.32 -8.27 32.14
N VAL A 397 6.65 -8.16 33.28
CA VAL A 397 5.83 -6.98 33.62
C VAL A 397 6.72 -5.73 33.72
N ASN A 398 6.76 -4.92 32.68
CA ASN A 398 7.61 -3.74 32.56
C ASN A 398 6.96 -2.53 31.83
N GLU A 399 5.63 -2.49 31.77
CA GLU A 399 4.81 -1.48 31.11
C GLU A 399 5.02 -1.42 29.58
N ARG A 400 5.42 -2.55 29.00
CA ARG A 400 5.70 -2.69 27.57
C ARG A 400 5.52 -4.13 27.12
N VAL A 401 4.91 -4.32 25.95
CA VAL A 401 4.79 -5.63 25.29
C VAL A 401 5.83 -5.71 24.18
N THR A 402 6.78 -6.66 24.28
CA THR A 402 7.74 -6.93 23.19
C THR A 402 7.07 -7.85 22.17
N VAL A 403 6.98 -7.44 20.90
CA VAL A 403 6.35 -8.26 19.86
C VAL A 403 7.18 -9.52 19.60
N ILE A 404 6.55 -10.69 19.77
CA ILE A 404 7.17 -11.99 19.46
C ILE A 404 7.40 -12.09 17.96
N ASP A 405 8.60 -12.50 17.55
CA ASP A 405 8.98 -12.65 16.14
C ASP A 405 8.73 -11.38 15.31
N PHE A 406 9.12 -10.22 15.87
CA PHE A 406 8.95 -8.93 15.22
C PHE A 406 9.60 -8.90 13.82
N GLY A 407 8.90 -8.33 12.85
CA GLY A 407 9.25 -8.40 11.44
C GLY A 407 8.23 -9.27 10.70
N PRO A 408 8.31 -10.60 10.76
CA PRO A 408 7.22 -11.47 10.31
C PRO A 408 5.92 -11.13 11.04
N ASN A 409 5.97 -11.06 12.38
CA ASN A 409 4.90 -10.56 13.22
C ASN A 409 4.99 -9.03 13.43
N PHE A 410 3.87 -8.44 13.83
CA PHE A 410 3.74 -7.03 14.15
C PHE A 410 2.59 -6.83 15.13
N SER A 411 2.37 -5.60 15.56
CA SER A 411 1.16 -5.22 16.29
C SER A 411 0.67 -3.89 15.76
N VAL A 412 -0.63 -3.76 15.51
CA VAL A 412 -1.24 -2.46 15.17
C VAL A 412 -1.03 -1.41 16.26
N TYR A 413 -0.81 -1.86 17.51
CA TYR A 413 -0.55 -0.99 18.66
C TYR A 413 0.92 -0.53 18.74
N ASP A 414 1.84 -1.18 18.01
CA ASP A 414 3.22 -0.71 17.81
C ASP A 414 3.20 0.36 16.71
N VAL A 415 2.81 1.57 17.10
CA VAL A 415 2.53 2.67 16.17
C VAL A 415 3.77 3.09 15.40
N ASN A 416 4.93 3.01 16.07
CA ASN A 416 6.18 3.50 15.53
C ASN A 416 6.98 2.39 14.79
N TYR A 417 6.58 1.12 14.96
CA TYR A 417 7.17 -0.09 14.38
C TYR A 417 8.60 -0.32 14.85
N ASP A 418 8.83 -0.32 16.17
CA ASP A 418 10.12 -0.67 16.78
C ASP A 418 10.12 -2.02 17.52
N GLY A 419 9.03 -2.77 17.38
CA GLY A 419 8.85 -4.10 17.94
C GLY A 419 8.35 -4.08 19.38
N ARG A 420 7.85 -2.94 19.85
CA ARG A 420 7.38 -2.73 21.22
C ARG A 420 6.10 -1.94 21.23
N VAL A 421 5.16 -2.36 22.06
CA VAL A 421 3.98 -1.56 22.39
C VAL A 421 4.20 -0.97 23.77
N GLU A 422 4.38 0.34 23.85
CA GLU A 422 4.59 1.08 25.09
C GLU A 422 3.82 2.41 25.10
N THR A 423 3.90 3.13 26.22
CA THR A 423 3.13 4.38 26.39
C THR A 423 3.46 5.44 25.33
N SER A 424 4.65 5.42 24.72
CA SER A 424 5.00 6.35 23.64
C SER A 424 4.16 6.16 22.37
N ASP A 425 3.65 4.95 22.11
CA ASP A 425 2.81 4.69 20.94
C ASP A 425 1.47 5.42 21.01
N ALA A 426 0.97 5.68 22.23
CA ALA A 426 -0.22 6.49 22.47
C ALA A 426 0.01 8.02 22.34
N THR A 427 1.26 8.47 22.27
CA THR A 427 1.60 9.92 22.21
C THR A 427 2.03 10.31 20.81
N PRO A 428 1.73 11.53 20.28
CA PRO A 428 2.10 12.01 18.95
C PRO A 428 3.61 12.13 18.64
N CYS A 429 4.43 11.49 19.47
CA CYS A 429 5.85 11.63 19.53
C CYS A 429 6.53 10.34 19.10
N SER A 430 7.64 10.49 18.40
CA SER A 430 8.56 9.42 17.97
C SER A 430 9.58 9.08 19.05
N GLY A 431 9.58 9.81 20.17
CA GLY A 431 10.65 9.75 21.18
C GLY A 431 11.97 10.38 20.72
N ARG A 432 12.11 10.79 19.45
CA ARG A 432 13.34 11.36 18.88
C ARG A 432 13.29 12.89 18.78
N GLU A 433 12.20 13.50 19.21
CA GLU A 433 11.98 14.95 19.15
C GLU A 433 13.09 15.70 19.88
N THR A 434 13.53 16.77 19.25
CA THR A 434 14.44 17.74 19.84
C THR A 434 13.77 19.09 19.80
N VAL A 435 13.72 19.76 20.96
CA VAL A 435 13.22 21.13 21.08
C VAL A 435 14.41 22.05 21.34
N SER A 436 14.42 23.21 20.67
CA SER A 436 15.46 24.23 20.85
C SER A 436 14.86 25.62 20.79
N GLY A 437 15.33 26.52 21.65
CA GLY A 437 14.87 27.91 21.69
C GLY A 437 15.99 28.89 21.43
N SER A 438 15.69 29.96 20.71
CA SER A 438 16.59 31.11 20.55
C SER A 438 15.79 32.38 20.75
N CYS A 439 16.22 33.26 21.66
CA CYS A 439 15.53 34.51 21.95
C CYS A 439 16.29 35.72 21.42
N ARG A 440 15.55 36.70 20.88
CA ARG A 440 16.13 37.97 20.43
C ARG A 440 15.10 39.09 20.54
N ARG A 441 15.43 40.16 21.28
CA ARG A 441 14.57 41.35 21.45
C ARG A 441 13.16 40.98 21.94
N GLY A 442 13.07 40.20 23.02
CA GLY A 442 11.81 39.73 23.59
C GLY A 442 11.01 38.74 22.72
N LYS A 443 11.58 38.25 21.60
CA LYS A 443 10.96 37.22 20.75
C LYS A 443 11.71 35.90 20.89
N LEU A 444 11.09 34.92 21.52
CA LEU A 444 11.58 33.55 21.63
C LEU A 444 11.07 32.72 20.47
N LYS A 445 11.99 32.23 19.63
CA LYS A 445 11.70 31.31 18.53
C LYS A 445 12.07 29.90 18.95
N VAL A 446 11.08 29.03 18.95
CA VAL A 446 11.25 27.62 19.28
C VAL A 446 11.20 26.80 18.01
N LYS A 447 12.08 25.80 17.91
CA LYS A 447 12.09 24.82 16.83
C LYS A 447 11.93 23.43 17.44
N VAL A 448 10.99 22.67 16.90
CA VAL A 448 10.92 21.21 17.08
C VAL A 448 11.55 20.59 15.84
N THR A 449 12.42 19.61 16.03
CA THR A 449 12.96 18.80 14.93
C THR A 449 12.93 17.32 15.28
N ARG A 450 12.91 16.46 14.25
CA ARG A 450 12.80 15.00 14.38
C ARG A 450 11.52 14.54 15.08
N GLY A 451 10.43 15.30 14.95
CA GLY A 451 9.13 14.81 15.37
C GLY A 451 8.41 14.06 14.25
N VAL A 452 7.30 13.43 14.58
CA VAL A 452 6.46 12.73 13.61
C VAL A 452 5.93 13.73 12.57
N PRO A 453 6.21 13.57 11.26
CA PRO A 453 5.65 14.44 10.22
C PRO A 453 4.13 14.58 10.33
N GLY A 454 3.59 15.78 10.14
CA GLY A 454 2.15 16.05 10.25
C GLY A 454 1.60 16.11 11.69
N ALA A 455 2.33 15.62 12.70
CA ALA A 455 1.90 15.69 14.08
C ALA A 455 1.71 17.14 14.53
N THR A 456 0.65 17.39 15.29
CA THR A 456 0.46 18.67 15.98
C THR A 456 0.90 18.51 17.42
N LEU A 457 1.94 19.26 17.80
CA LEU A 457 2.51 19.23 19.14
C LEU A 457 2.37 20.61 19.78
N THR A 458 2.20 20.65 21.09
CA THR A 458 1.96 21.86 21.86
C THR A 458 3.24 22.30 22.53
N LEU A 459 3.69 23.50 22.18
CA LEU A 459 4.81 24.16 22.86
C LEU A 459 4.27 25.07 23.98
N ARG A 460 4.79 24.88 25.20
CA ARG A 460 4.44 25.68 26.39
C ARG A 460 5.66 26.40 26.93
N LEU A 461 5.50 27.66 27.30
CA LEU A 461 6.53 28.50 27.91
C LEU A 461 6.33 28.57 29.43
N ASP A 462 7.39 28.29 30.19
CA ASP A 462 7.48 28.42 31.65
C ASP A 462 6.34 27.75 32.43
N GLY A 463 5.83 26.62 31.92
CA GLY A 463 4.72 25.88 32.53
C GLY A 463 3.37 26.61 32.49
N ASN A 464 3.26 27.75 31.79
CA ASN A 464 2.05 28.54 31.74
C ASN A 464 1.13 28.09 30.59
N ALA A 465 0.00 27.45 30.91
CA ALA A 465 -0.96 26.97 29.91
C ALA A 465 -1.55 28.06 29.00
N SER A 466 -1.57 29.33 29.43
CA SER A 466 -2.00 30.43 28.54
C SER A 466 -1.02 30.73 27.40
N THR A 467 0.17 30.12 27.43
CA THR A 467 1.18 30.24 26.37
C THR A 467 1.15 29.08 25.38
N ASP A 468 0.24 28.12 25.55
CA ASP A 468 0.18 26.94 24.70
C ASP A 468 0.07 27.31 23.22
N CYS A 469 1.03 26.82 22.44
CA CYS A 469 1.15 27.12 21.02
C CYS A 469 1.16 25.81 20.22
N PRO A 470 -0.01 25.39 19.69
CA PRO A 470 -0.11 24.25 18.80
C PRO A 470 0.79 24.46 17.57
N THR A 471 1.63 23.49 17.29
CA THR A 471 2.65 23.53 16.23
C THR A 471 2.58 22.25 15.43
N THR A 472 2.02 22.34 14.22
CA THR A 472 2.04 21.23 13.26
C THR A 472 3.43 21.08 12.64
N LEU A 473 3.96 19.86 12.65
CA LEU A 473 5.24 19.54 12.05
C LEU A 473 5.09 19.32 10.54
N ASN A 474 6.06 19.81 9.76
CA ASN A 474 6.06 19.59 8.31
C ASN A 474 6.47 18.15 7.93
N SER A 475 6.51 17.83 6.63
CA SER A 475 6.92 16.51 6.11
C SER A 475 8.32 16.05 6.56
N ARG A 476 9.16 16.96 7.07
CA ARG A 476 10.49 16.64 7.62
C ARG A 476 10.51 16.51 9.14
N GLY A 477 9.33 16.45 9.78
CA GLY A 477 9.22 16.38 11.23
C GLY A 477 9.70 17.67 11.93
N ARG A 478 9.55 18.83 11.29
CA ARG A 478 10.02 20.12 11.83
C ARG A 478 8.88 21.10 12.03
N GLY A 479 8.84 21.72 13.20
CA GLY A 479 7.85 22.72 13.61
C GLY A 479 8.53 23.96 14.18
N LYS A 480 7.83 25.10 14.15
CA LYS A 480 8.33 26.35 14.75
C LYS A 480 7.20 27.12 15.42
N ALA A 481 7.40 27.49 16.68
CA ALA A 481 6.56 28.45 17.39
C ALA A 481 7.33 29.75 17.66
N LYS A 482 6.59 30.83 17.91
CA LYS A 482 7.13 32.13 18.31
C LYS A 482 6.33 32.65 19.50
N PHE A 483 7.03 32.92 20.59
CA PHE A 483 6.52 33.62 21.75
C PHE A 483 6.99 35.08 21.65
N ASN A 484 6.08 36.03 21.81
CA ASN A 484 6.39 37.47 21.79
C ASN A 484 6.38 38.01 23.22
N ASP A 485 7.02 39.18 23.40
CA ASP A 485 7.05 39.91 24.68
C ASP A 485 7.56 39.07 25.86
N VAL A 486 8.49 38.15 25.57
CA VAL A 486 9.16 37.33 26.57
C VAL A 486 10.14 38.20 27.35
N ALA A 487 10.01 38.18 28.68
CA ALA A 487 10.88 38.97 29.57
C ALA A 487 12.37 38.59 29.41
N PRO A 488 13.32 39.47 29.76
CA PRO A 488 14.72 39.07 29.87
C PRO A 488 14.89 38.01 30.97
N GLY A 489 15.69 36.97 30.73
CA GLY A 489 15.88 35.88 31.67
C GLY A 489 16.07 34.50 31.03
N GLU A 490 16.13 33.47 31.86
CA GLU A 490 16.08 32.07 31.42
C GLU A 490 14.62 31.60 31.37
N HIS A 491 14.26 30.95 30.27
CA HIS A 491 12.92 30.44 30.03
C HIS A 491 12.97 28.96 29.68
N LEU A 492 12.02 28.20 30.21
CA LEU A 492 11.85 26.79 29.90
C LEU A 492 10.77 26.64 28.84
N VAL A 493 11.08 25.97 27.74
CA VAL A 493 10.10 25.60 26.74
C VAL A 493 9.89 24.10 26.80
N ALA A 494 8.65 23.68 27.01
CA ALA A 494 8.23 22.29 27.00
C ALA A 494 7.45 21.95 25.72
N LEU A 495 7.65 20.75 25.20
CA LEU A 495 6.87 20.08 24.18
C LEU A 495 6.01 19.06 24.90
N LEU A 496 4.73 19.38 25.12
CA LEU A 496 3.91 18.74 26.16
C LEU A 496 3.70 17.25 25.90
N GLU A 497 3.41 16.88 24.67
CA GLU A 497 3.05 15.52 24.30
C GLU A 497 4.25 14.57 24.32
N CYS A 498 5.47 15.10 24.22
CA CYS A 498 6.69 14.31 24.07
C CYS A 498 7.60 14.37 25.30
N GLU A 499 7.16 15.06 26.36
CA GLU A 499 7.93 15.31 27.58
C GLU A 499 9.35 15.85 27.30
N ARG A 500 9.51 16.63 26.22
CA ARG A 500 10.79 17.26 25.86
C ARG A 500 10.81 18.70 26.35
N GLN A 501 11.98 19.15 26.79
CA GLN A 501 12.16 20.52 27.23
C GLN A 501 13.52 21.08 26.80
N ALA A 502 13.57 22.40 26.60
CA ALA A 502 14.80 23.13 26.37
C ALA A 502 14.78 24.47 27.10
N GLN A 503 15.93 24.85 27.64
CA GLN A 503 16.15 26.19 28.17
C GLN A 503 16.54 27.15 27.03
N ALA A 504 16.04 28.36 27.10
CA ALA A 504 16.42 29.46 26.24
C ALA A 504 16.64 30.73 27.06
N ARG A 505 17.72 31.44 26.79
CA ARG A 505 18.00 32.73 27.45
C ARG A 505 17.57 33.88 26.55
N CYS A 506 16.84 34.84 27.14
CA CYS A 506 16.42 36.10 26.54
C CYS A 506 17.26 37.25 27.09
N ASP A 507 17.87 38.01 26.18
CA ASP A 507 18.64 39.23 26.45
C ASP A 507 17.77 40.50 26.41
#